data_AF-A0A2H5ZSZ3-F1
#
_entry.id   AF-A0A2H5ZSZ3-F1
#
_cell.length_a   1.000
_cell.length_b   1.000
_cell.length_c   1.000
_cell.angle_alpha   90.00
_cell.angle_beta   90.00
_cell.angle_gamma   90.00
#
_symmetry.space_group_name_H-M   'P 1'
#
loop_
_entity.id
_entity.type
_entity.pdbx_description
1 polymer ?
#
loop_
_entity_poly.entity_id
_entity_poly.type
_entity_poly.pdbx_seq_one_letter_code
_entity_poly.pdbx_strand_id
1 'polypeptide(L)'
;MGSNPLLFKQAIGASLARAYGALRPFPVVIALCVCDGWFNDEWFPPYREVYRLLQRCSSVEELVRYEDEVCTRPEWIRKYRYGYGYHPFHAFSMAYMGGLADRYARAVYVVGAREPSYARGMGCIPVPTFEAALRHAARHVGDRPRLLVVPRLSRVQVHLSAAEMAPTPVEVTRP
;
A
#
# COMPACT_ATOMS: atom_id res chain seq x y z
N MET A 1 11.57 6.54 5.18
CA MET A 1 10.83 5.27 5.02
C MET A 1 10.06 5.32 3.71
N GLY A 2 9.84 4.18 3.05
CA GLY A 2 9.06 4.11 1.82
C GLY A 2 9.88 4.19 0.54
N SER A 3 11.20 3.98 0.60
CA SER A 3 12.07 3.95 -0.58
C SER A 3 11.72 2.82 -1.56
N ASN A 4 11.56 1.60 -1.04
CA ASN A 4 11.23 0.42 -1.82
C ASN A 4 9.74 0.41 -2.26
N PRO A 5 9.45 0.31 -3.57
CA PRO A 5 8.10 0.32 -4.12
C PRO A 5 7.15 -0.75 -3.56
N LEU A 6 7.62 -1.99 -3.42
CA LEU A 6 6.80 -3.09 -2.89
C LEU A 6 6.51 -2.89 -1.40
N LEU A 7 7.51 -2.48 -0.61
CA LEU A 7 7.35 -2.30 0.83
C LEU A 7 6.45 -1.13 1.20
N PHE A 8 6.53 0.02 0.50
CA PHE A 8 5.64 1.14 0.85
C PHE A 8 4.18 0.80 0.55
N LYS A 9 3.90 0.17 -0.60
CA LYS A 9 2.55 -0.23 -0.99
C LYS A 9 2.03 -1.28 -0.02
N GLN A 10 2.86 -2.26 0.36
CA GLN A 10 2.55 -3.21 1.42
C GLN A 10 2.16 -2.51 2.72
N ALA A 11 2.94 -1.52 3.16
CA ALA A 11 2.68 -0.80 4.40
C ALA A 11 1.30 -0.09 4.35
N ILE A 12 0.93 0.48 3.20
CA ILE A 12 -0.40 1.05 2.98
C ILE A 12 -1.49 -0.02 3.11
N GLY A 13 -1.36 -1.14 2.40
CA GLY A 13 -2.36 -2.21 2.44
C GLY A 13 -2.52 -2.81 3.85
N ALA A 14 -1.41 -3.02 4.56
CA ALA A 14 -1.43 -3.48 5.94
C ALA A 14 -2.09 -2.46 6.90
N SER A 15 -1.87 -1.16 6.69
CA SER A 15 -2.53 -0.12 7.48
C SER A 15 -4.01 0.03 7.16
N LEU A 16 -4.42 -0.16 5.91
CA LEU A 16 -5.84 -0.26 5.54
C LEU A 16 -6.50 -1.44 6.24
N ALA A 17 -5.88 -2.61 6.25
CA ALA A 17 -6.41 -3.78 6.96
C ALA A 17 -6.57 -3.53 8.47
N ARG A 18 -5.57 -2.91 9.11
CA ARG A 18 -5.65 -2.58 10.55
C ARG A 18 -6.68 -1.51 10.87
N ALA A 19 -6.85 -0.53 9.99
CA ALA A 19 -7.77 0.60 10.20
C ALA A 19 -9.15 0.38 9.58
N TYR A 20 -9.43 -0.79 9.00
CA TYR A 20 -10.62 -1.04 8.20
C TYR A 20 -11.92 -0.70 8.96
N GLY A 21 -11.99 -1.06 10.25
CA GLY A 21 -13.15 -0.77 11.11
C GLY A 21 -13.33 0.71 11.48
N ALA A 22 -12.33 1.57 11.24
CA ALA A 22 -12.37 3.01 11.47
C ALA A 22 -12.54 3.83 10.19
N LEU A 23 -12.51 3.18 9.03
CA LEU A 23 -12.58 3.82 7.72
C LEU A 23 -13.95 3.59 7.09
N ARG A 24 -14.42 4.57 6.32
CA ARG A 24 -15.54 4.32 5.39
C ARG A 24 -15.10 3.33 4.31
N PRO A 25 -16.03 2.59 3.68
CA PRO A 25 -15.71 1.79 2.49
C PRO A 25 -15.02 2.64 1.41
N PHE A 26 -13.98 2.07 0.79
CA PHE A 26 -13.20 2.72 -0.27
C PHE A 26 -12.70 4.13 0.11
N PRO A 27 -11.88 4.26 1.17
CA PRO A 27 -11.28 5.53 1.53
C PRO A 27 -10.28 5.98 0.46
N VAL A 28 -9.98 7.28 0.44
CA VAL A 28 -8.81 7.79 -0.27
C VAL A 28 -7.62 7.71 0.68
N VAL A 29 -6.50 7.18 0.21
CA VAL A 29 -5.25 7.14 0.97
C VAL A 29 -4.32 8.23 0.45
N ILE A 30 -3.71 8.98 1.37
CA ILE A 30 -2.61 9.90 1.07
C ILE A 30 -1.40 9.42 1.88
N ALA A 31 -0.35 8.98 1.19
CA ALA A 31 0.87 8.48 1.78
C ALA A 31 2.04 9.44 1.52
N LEU A 32 2.70 9.89 2.59
CA LEU A 32 3.96 10.60 2.50
C LEU A 32 5.08 9.56 2.37
N CYS A 33 5.72 9.49 1.20
CA CYS A 33 6.60 8.38 0.85
C CYS A 33 7.70 8.82 -0.12
N VAL A 34 8.95 8.48 0.22
CA VAL A 34 10.13 8.89 -0.57
C VAL A 34 10.18 8.18 -1.92
N CYS A 35 9.75 6.92 -2.02
CA CYS A 35 9.70 6.09 -3.23
C CYS A 35 10.81 6.44 -4.25
N ASP A 36 12.04 6.06 -3.96
CA ASP A 36 13.24 6.32 -4.77
C ASP A 36 13.71 5.08 -5.53
N GLY A 37 13.01 3.94 -5.40
CA GLY A 37 13.38 2.71 -6.08
C GLY A 37 14.57 1.97 -5.45
N TRP A 38 14.99 2.32 -4.24
CA TRP A 38 15.97 1.53 -3.52
C TRP A 38 15.33 0.24 -3.00
N PHE A 39 15.48 -0.83 -3.79
CA PHE A 39 14.95 -2.16 -3.45
C PHE A 39 15.76 -2.87 -2.36
N ASN A 40 17.00 -2.44 -2.12
CA ASN A 40 17.97 -3.12 -1.25
C ASN A 40 18.15 -4.59 -1.69
N ASP A 41 18.82 -4.79 -2.82
CA ASP A 41 19.02 -6.09 -3.46
C ASP A 41 19.93 -7.06 -2.65
N GLU A 42 20.55 -6.55 -1.57
CA GLU A 42 21.31 -7.34 -0.60
C GLU A 42 20.36 -8.12 0.33
N TRP A 43 19.45 -7.41 0.99
CA TRP A 43 18.51 -8.01 1.95
C TRP A 43 17.24 -8.53 1.26
N PHE A 44 16.84 -7.93 0.13
CA PHE A 44 15.63 -8.26 -0.61
C PHE A 44 15.90 -8.64 -2.07
N PRO A 45 16.71 -9.68 -2.34
CA PRO A 45 17.20 -9.99 -3.69
C PRO A 45 16.14 -10.06 -4.82
N PRO A 46 14.95 -10.66 -4.62
CA PRO A 46 13.98 -10.84 -5.70
C PRO A 46 13.04 -9.64 -5.89
N TYR A 47 13.07 -8.64 -5.02
CA TYR A 47 12.04 -7.59 -5.00
C TYR A 47 11.99 -6.78 -6.28
N ARG A 48 13.15 -6.42 -6.83
CA ARG A 48 13.23 -5.69 -8.09
C ARG A 48 12.65 -6.49 -9.24
N GLU A 49 12.86 -7.80 -9.25
CA GLU A 49 12.32 -8.66 -10.28
C GLU A 49 10.81 -8.84 -10.14
N VAL A 50 10.33 -9.13 -8.93
CA VAL A 50 8.89 -9.24 -8.67
C VAL A 50 8.16 -7.94 -9.00
N TYR A 51 8.76 -6.78 -8.72
CA TYR A 51 8.22 -5.50 -9.17
C TYR A 51 8.07 -5.43 -10.70
N ARG A 52 9.07 -5.88 -11.46
CA ARG A 52 9.03 -5.91 -12.93
C ARG A 52 8.01 -6.90 -13.47
N LEU A 53 7.88 -8.07 -12.83
CA LEU A 53 6.85 -9.07 -13.17
C LEU A 53 5.45 -8.51 -12.92
N LEU A 54 5.25 -7.78 -11.81
CA LEU A 54 3.99 -7.11 -11.51
C LEU A 54 3.60 -6.10 -12.59
N GLN A 55 4.56 -5.43 -13.25
CA GLN A 55 4.27 -4.52 -14.37
C GLN A 55 3.72 -5.23 -15.62
N ARG A 56 3.81 -6.56 -15.67
CA ARG A 56 3.28 -7.41 -16.75
C ARG A 56 1.95 -8.06 -16.38
N CYS A 57 1.46 -7.80 -15.17
CA CYS A 57 0.21 -8.36 -14.65
C CYS A 57 -0.90 -7.31 -14.67
N SER A 58 -2.14 -7.75 -14.90
CA SER A 58 -3.31 -6.86 -14.79
C SER A 58 -3.74 -6.65 -13.33
N SER A 59 -3.46 -7.62 -12.47
CA SER A 59 -3.73 -7.57 -11.04
C SER A 59 -2.60 -8.24 -10.26
N VAL A 60 -2.58 -8.06 -8.94
CA VAL A 60 -1.52 -8.65 -8.11
C VAL A 60 -1.60 -10.18 -8.10
N GLU A 61 -2.80 -10.75 -8.14
CA GLU A 61 -3.06 -12.19 -8.06
C GLU A 61 -2.40 -12.97 -9.22
N GLU A 62 -2.24 -12.32 -10.37
CA GLU A 62 -1.56 -12.89 -11.53
C GLU A 62 -0.06 -13.16 -11.30
N LEU A 63 0.54 -12.61 -10.23
CA LEU A 63 1.92 -12.92 -9.85
C LEU A 63 2.11 -14.40 -9.46
N VAL A 64 1.04 -15.12 -9.08
CA VAL A 64 1.10 -16.54 -8.72
C VAL A 64 1.76 -17.39 -9.81
N ARG A 65 1.64 -16.99 -11.08
CA ARG A 65 2.24 -17.66 -12.25
C ARG A 65 3.77 -17.71 -12.22
N TYR A 66 4.40 -16.82 -11.45
CA TYR A 66 5.86 -16.69 -11.36
C TYR A 66 6.43 -17.18 -10.03
N GLU A 67 5.59 -17.56 -9.06
CA GLU A 67 6.04 -17.91 -7.72
C GLU A 67 6.99 -19.08 -7.71
N ASP A 68 6.64 -20.18 -8.38
CA ASP A 68 7.46 -21.40 -8.40
C ASP A 68 8.83 -21.12 -9.03
N GLU A 69 8.86 -20.47 -10.19
CA GLU A 69 10.11 -20.14 -10.88
C GLU A 69 11.00 -19.26 -10.01
N VAL A 70 10.45 -18.17 -9.46
CA VAL A 70 11.21 -17.20 -8.66
C VAL A 70 11.63 -17.80 -7.32
N CYS A 71 10.77 -18.57 -6.65
CA CYS A 71 11.06 -19.13 -5.33
C CYS A 71 12.03 -20.31 -5.36
N THR A 72 12.19 -20.98 -6.50
CA THR A 72 13.10 -22.12 -6.65
C THR A 72 14.48 -21.76 -7.18
N ARG A 73 14.75 -20.49 -7.50
CA ARG A 73 16.05 -20.05 -8.05
C ARG A 73 17.23 -20.31 -7.10
N PRO A 74 18.22 -21.11 -7.51
CA PRO A 74 19.33 -21.51 -6.63
C PRO A 74 20.11 -20.34 -6.02
N GLU A 75 20.31 -19.26 -6.77
CA GLU A 75 21.06 -18.09 -6.31
C GLU A 75 20.37 -17.35 -5.17
N TRP A 76 19.05 -17.22 -5.20
CA TRP A 76 18.31 -16.57 -4.13
C TRP A 76 18.07 -17.50 -2.95
N ILE A 77 17.87 -18.80 -3.18
CA ILE A 77 17.86 -19.79 -2.10
C ILE A 77 19.19 -19.75 -1.35
N ARG A 78 20.32 -19.67 -2.06
CA ARG A 78 21.64 -19.56 -1.45
C ARG A 78 21.75 -18.28 -0.61
N LYS A 79 21.33 -17.13 -1.13
CA LYS A 79 21.31 -15.86 -0.37
C LYS A 79 20.41 -15.92 0.86
N TYR A 80 19.24 -16.57 0.76
CA TYR A 80 18.35 -16.77 1.90
C TYR A 80 18.99 -17.65 2.99
N ARG A 81 19.56 -18.79 2.60
CA ARG A 81 20.12 -19.77 3.54
C ARG A 81 21.42 -19.31 4.19
N TYR A 82 22.27 -18.59 3.45
CA TYR A 82 23.66 -18.33 3.87
C TYR A 82 24.05 -16.85 3.85
N GLY A 83 23.22 -15.97 3.29
CA GLY A 83 23.51 -14.54 3.12
C GLY A 83 22.51 -13.62 3.83
N TYR A 84 21.66 -14.15 4.71
CA TYR A 84 20.66 -13.40 5.48
C TYR A 84 19.65 -12.60 4.64
N GLY A 85 19.57 -12.87 3.33
CA GLY A 85 18.52 -12.29 2.48
C GLY A 85 17.16 -12.88 2.85
N TYR A 86 16.06 -12.17 2.56
CA TYR A 86 14.72 -12.73 2.71
C TYR A 86 14.45 -13.83 1.68
N HIS A 87 13.63 -14.82 2.07
CA HIS A 87 13.14 -15.85 1.14
C HIS A 87 12.39 -15.20 -0.03
N PRO A 88 12.49 -15.72 -1.28
CA PRO A 88 11.88 -15.04 -2.42
C PRO A 88 10.37 -14.82 -2.34
N PHE A 89 9.65 -15.77 -1.72
CA PHE A 89 8.21 -15.64 -1.47
C PHE A 89 7.84 -14.36 -0.68
N HIS A 90 8.78 -13.79 0.08
CA HIS A 90 8.56 -12.54 0.79
C HIS A 90 8.24 -11.37 -0.16
N ALA A 91 8.80 -11.35 -1.37
CA ALA A 91 8.48 -10.31 -2.35
C ALA A 91 7.01 -10.38 -2.82
N PHE A 92 6.51 -11.60 -3.03
CA PHE A 92 5.14 -11.86 -3.43
C PHE A 92 4.16 -11.53 -2.31
N SER A 93 4.44 -11.97 -1.07
CA SER A 93 3.57 -11.65 0.06
C SER A 93 3.49 -10.14 0.33
N MET A 94 4.57 -9.39 0.11
CA MET A 94 4.50 -7.92 0.17
C MET A 94 3.65 -7.34 -0.96
N ALA A 95 3.80 -7.84 -2.20
CA ALA A 95 2.96 -7.41 -3.31
C ALA A 95 1.47 -7.67 -3.02
N TYR A 96 1.10 -8.88 -2.59
CA TYR A 96 -0.28 -9.24 -2.24
C TYR A 96 -0.86 -8.36 -1.14
N MET A 97 -0.10 -8.14 -0.07
CA MET A 97 -0.51 -7.23 0.98
C MET A 97 -0.68 -5.80 0.45
N GLY A 98 0.16 -5.37 -0.49
CA GLY A 98 0.00 -4.09 -1.19
C GLY A 98 -1.26 -4.01 -2.06
N GLY A 99 -1.67 -5.12 -2.67
CA GLY A 99 -2.87 -5.23 -3.50
C GLY A 99 -4.18 -4.99 -2.75
N LEU A 100 -4.19 -5.10 -1.41
CA LEU A 100 -5.34 -4.64 -0.61
C LEU A 100 -5.64 -3.16 -0.87
N ALA A 101 -4.62 -2.34 -1.15
CA ALA A 101 -4.85 -0.93 -1.47
C ALA A 101 -5.58 -0.76 -2.80
N ASP A 102 -5.35 -1.64 -3.78
CA ASP A 102 -6.06 -1.60 -5.06
C ASP A 102 -7.52 -2.05 -4.92
N ARG A 103 -7.77 -3.03 -4.04
CA ARG A 103 -9.10 -3.57 -3.80
C ARG A 103 -9.96 -2.69 -2.89
N TYR A 104 -9.35 -2.08 -1.88
CA TYR A 104 -10.08 -1.43 -0.79
C TYR A 104 -9.90 0.08 -0.72
N ALA A 105 -9.01 0.71 -1.48
CA ALA A 105 -8.93 2.18 -1.55
C ALA A 105 -9.52 2.70 -2.86
N ARG A 106 -10.15 3.87 -2.80
CA ARG A 106 -10.66 4.55 -4.01
C ARG A 106 -9.54 5.13 -4.86
N ALA A 107 -8.50 5.61 -4.19
CA ALA A 107 -7.28 6.15 -4.79
C ALA A 107 -6.16 6.16 -3.75
N VAL A 108 -4.93 5.99 -4.19
CA VAL A 108 -3.73 6.07 -3.35
C VAL A 108 -2.83 7.17 -3.89
N TYR A 109 -2.82 8.32 -3.23
CA TYR A 109 -1.94 9.43 -3.57
C TYR A 109 -0.61 9.30 -2.83
N VAL A 110 0.49 9.47 -3.56
CA VAL A 110 1.84 9.41 -3.00
C VAL A 110 2.48 10.80 -3.09
N VAL A 111 2.80 11.38 -1.95
CA VAL A 111 3.45 12.69 -1.84
C VAL A 111 4.94 12.49 -1.54
N GLY A 112 5.80 13.17 -2.29
CA GLY A 112 7.25 13.15 -2.05
C GLY A 112 8.01 12.00 -2.72
N ALA A 113 7.40 11.28 -3.67
CA ALA A 113 8.09 10.27 -4.47
C ALA A 113 9.21 10.92 -5.28
N ARG A 114 10.46 10.50 -5.04
CA ARG A 114 11.65 10.91 -5.80
C ARG A 114 11.69 10.28 -7.18
N GLU A 115 11.18 9.06 -7.30
CA GLU A 115 10.99 8.34 -8.56
C GLU A 115 9.51 8.04 -8.80
N PRO A 116 8.72 9.01 -9.32
CA PRO A 116 7.28 8.87 -9.51
C PRO A 116 6.88 7.69 -10.42
N SER A 117 7.76 7.26 -11.32
CA SER A 117 7.54 6.09 -12.19
C SER A 117 7.30 4.82 -11.37
N TYR A 118 8.07 4.61 -10.29
CA TYR A 118 7.89 3.47 -9.41
C TYR A 118 6.55 3.51 -8.69
N ALA A 119 6.15 4.67 -8.18
CA ALA A 119 4.85 4.84 -7.54
C ALA A 119 3.69 4.55 -8.52
N ARG A 120 3.78 5.03 -9.78
CA ARG A 120 2.79 4.72 -10.82
C ARG A 120 2.73 3.23 -11.15
N GLY A 121 3.88 2.57 -11.27
CA GLY A 121 3.92 1.13 -11.53
C GLY A 121 3.41 0.28 -10.35
N MET A 122 3.29 0.87 -9.16
CA MET A 122 2.57 0.28 -8.04
C MET A 122 1.08 0.64 -8.04
N GLY A 123 0.51 1.22 -9.10
CA GLY A 123 -0.89 1.63 -9.17
C GLY A 123 -1.23 2.86 -8.30
N CYS A 124 -0.23 3.64 -7.87
CA CYS A 124 -0.44 4.85 -7.07
C CYS A 124 -0.38 6.12 -7.93
N ILE A 125 -0.90 7.23 -7.40
CA ILE A 125 -0.94 8.54 -8.05
C ILE A 125 0.08 9.47 -7.38
N PRO A 126 1.30 9.62 -7.91
CA PRO A 126 2.27 10.54 -7.35
C PRO A 126 1.83 11.99 -7.55
N VAL A 127 1.95 12.81 -6.51
CA VAL A 127 1.60 14.24 -6.51
C VAL A 127 2.68 15.04 -5.77
N PRO A 128 2.91 16.32 -6.15
CA PRO A 128 4.04 17.09 -5.62
C PRO A 128 3.86 17.52 -4.16
N THR A 129 2.62 17.68 -3.69
CA THR A 129 2.31 18.26 -2.37
C THR A 129 1.12 17.58 -1.71
N PHE A 130 1.02 17.70 -0.38
CA PHE A 130 -0.11 17.17 0.39
C PHE A 130 -1.41 17.91 0.05
N GLU A 131 -1.33 19.22 -0.19
CA GLU A 131 -2.45 20.06 -0.60
C GLU A 131 -2.97 19.64 -1.98
N ALA A 132 -2.09 19.27 -2.92
CA ALA A 132 -2.52 18.69 -4.20
C ALA A 132 -3.24 17.36 -4.00
N ALA A 133 -2.75 16.49 -3.11
CA ALA A 133 -3.41 15.24 -2.75
C ALA A 133 -4.81 15.49 -2.18
N LEU A 134 -4.98 16.44 -1.26
CA LEU A 134 -6.28 16.81 -0.70
C LEU A 134 -7.26 17.33 -1.76
N ARG A 135 -6.80 18.23 -2.65
CA ARG A 135 -7.63 18.73 -3.75
C ARG A 135 -8.08 17.62 -4.70
N HIS A 136 -7.21 16.65 -4.99
CA HIS A 136 -7.57 15.52 -5.83
C HIS A 136 -8.52 14.56 -5.10
N ALA A 137 -8.27 14.32 -3.81
CA ALA A 137 -9.11 13.49 -2.95
C ALA A 137 -10.55 14.01 -2.86
N ALA A 138 -10.76 15.33 -2.83
CA ALA A 138 -12.09 15.95 -2.75
C ALA A 138 -13.06 15.44 -3.83
N ARG A 139 -12.56 15.07 -5.02
CA ARG A 139 -13.35 14.47 -6.12
C ARG A 139 -13.98 13.11 -5.74
N HIS A 140 -13.50 12.46 -4.69
CA HIS A 140 -13.93 11.15 -4.22
C HIS A 140 -14.61 11.18 -2.84
N VAL A 141 -14.31 12.18 -2.01
CA VAL A 141 -14.75 12.25 -0.61
C VAL A 141 -15.50 13.55 -0.25
N GLY A 142 -15.62 14.50 -1.18
CA GLY A 142 -16.17 15.84 -0.93
C GLY A 142 -15.18 16.79 -0.24
N ASP A 143 -15.63 18.01 0.05
CA ASP A 143 -14.76 19.10 0.52
C ASP A 143 -14.48 19.10 2.04
N ARG A 144 -15.25 18.33 2.82
CA ARG A 144 -15.12 18.24 4.28
C ARG A 144 -15.02 16.79 4.78
N PRO A 145 -14.01 16.02 4.34
CA PRO A 145 -13.84 14.64 4.81
C PRO A 145 -13.34 14.60 6.25
N ARG A 146 -13.65 13.51 6.96
CA ARG A 146 -12.95 13.16 8.21
C ARG A 146 -11.61 12.49 7.86
N LEU A 147 -10.52 12.97 8.43
CA LEU A 147 -9.18 12.44 8.20
C LEU A 147 -8.75 11.57 9.38
N LEU A 148 -8.46 10.30 9.10
CA LEU A 148 -7.71 9.45 10.02
C LEU A 148 -6.22 9.62 9.73
N VAL A 149 -5.47 10.15 10.70
CA VAL A 149 -4.04 10.45 10.51
C VAL A 149 -3.17 9.46 11.26
N VAL A 150 -2.20 8.89 10.55
CA VAL A 150 -1.18 8.00 11.12
C VAL A 150 0.19 8.65 10.91
N PRO A 151 0.71 9.42 11.88
CA PRO A 151 1.92 10.23 11.68
C PRO A 151 3.21 9.40 11.63
N ARG A 152 3.21 8.22 12.25
CA ARG A 152 4.39 7.33 12.35
C ARG A 152 4.03 5.90 11.99
N LEU A 153 3.73 5.68 10.70
CA LEU A 153 3.40 4.37 10.14
C LEU A 153 4.50 3.31 10.39
N SER A 154 5.74 3.74 10.63
CA SER A 154 6.90 2.88 10.93
C SER A 154 6.88 2.26 12.34
N ARG A 155 6.01 2.75 13.23
CA ARG A 155 5.89 2.25 14.61
C ARG A 155 4.81 1.17 14.68
N VAL A 156 4.86 0.36 15.73
CA VAL A 156 3.84 -0.65 16.03
C VAL A 156 2.47 0.01 16.03
N GLN A 157 1.50 -0.64 15.37
CA GLN A 157 0.14 -0.14 15.25
C GLN A 157 -0.84 -1.17 15.79
N VAL A 158 -1.94 -0.69 16.35
CA VAL A 158 -3.08 -1.51 16.77
C VAL A 158 -4.20 -1.42 15.73
N HIS A 159 -5.18 -2.33 15.83
CA HIS A 159 -6.40 -2.22 15.04
C HIS A 159 -7.21 -1.00 15.49
N LEU A 160 -7.74 -0.25 14.52
CA LEU A 160 -8.58 0.92 14.77
C LEU A 160 -10.01 0.60 14.34
N SER A 161 -10.95 0.91 15.21
CA SER A 161 -12.38 0.84 14.95
C SER A 161 -13.02 2.16 15.35
N ALA A 162 -13.97 2.65 14.55
CA ALA A 162 -14.83 3.73 15.00
C ALA A 162 -15.82 3.17 16.03
N ALA A 163 -16.13 3.93 17.07
CA ALA A 163 -17.29 3.61 17.91
C ALA A 163 -18.54 3.62 17.00
N GLU A 164 -19.46 2.67 17.20
CA GLU A 164 -20.75 2.72 16.53
C GLU A 164 -21.37 4.10 16.77
N MET A 165 -21.67 4.84 15.70
CA MET A 165 -22.49 6.03 15.83
C MET A 165 -23.86 5.53 16.29
N ALA A 166 -24.31 5.94 17.48
CA ALA A 166 -25.70 5.77 17.88
C ALA A 166 -26.59 6.24 16.71
N PRO A 167 -27.64 5.47 16.34
CA PRO A 167 -28.51 5.86 15.25
C PRO A 167 -28.99 7.28 15.49
N THR A 168 -28.86 8.13 14.47
CA THR A 168 -29.38 9.50 14.53
C THR A 168 -30.87 9.38 14.89
N PRO A 169 -31.34 10.01 15.98
CA PRO A 169 -32.76 9.94 16.32
C PRO A 169 -33.56 10.45 15.13
N VAL A 170 -34.38 9.58 14.56
CA VAL A 170 -35.35 9.97 13.55
C VAL A 170 -36.36 10.83 14.27
N GLU A 171 -36.33 12.14 14.04
CA GLU A 171 -37.43 13.01 14.43
C GLU A 171 -38.67 12.56 13.68
N VAL A 172 -39.51 11.78 14.36
CA VAL A 172 -40.87 11.51 13.92
C VAL A 172 -41.64 12.80 14.18
N THR A 173 -41.62 13.71 13.20
CA THR A 173 -42.63 14.77 13.13
C THR A 173 -43.98 14.08 12.96
N ARG A 174 -44.76 14.03 14.04
CA ARG A 174 -46.18 13.64 13.97
C ARG A 174 -46.95 14.73 13.19
N PRO A 175 -47.93 14.34 12.36
CA PRO A 175 -48.74 15.28 11.59
C PRO A 175 -49.56 16.22 12.47
#